data_AF-A0A1V4KLB5-F1
#
_entry.id   AF-A0A1V4KLB5-F1
#
_cell.length_a   1.000
_cell.length_b   1.000
_cell.length_c   1.000
_cell.angle_alpha   90.00
_cell.angle_beta   90.00
_cell.angle_gamma   90.00
#
_symmetry.space_group_name_H-M   'P 1'
#
loop_
_entity.id
_entity.type
_entity.pdbx_description
1 polymer ?
#
loop_
_entity_poly.entity_id
_entity_poly.type
_entity_poly.pdbx_seq_one_letter_code
_entity_poly.pdbx_strand_id
1 'polypeptide(L)'
;MRCKQPEYSIATYAMSSFSLIYAVPALITTGGFGKARRKRAAADGDDRTGYCVEFQLAAVAPGCLRSHRPHTRWTLYLREGHTACVECQRPAWDSARLHCHGDGSGSRKDQLLHWQAVGNPQCQGTWRRIRQRDTCSCPSVHSFLFI
;
A
#
# COMPACT_ATOMS: atom_id res chain seq x y z
N MET A 1 15.18 -63.27 12.81
CA MET A 1 14.30 -63.05 11.64
C MET A 1 14.36 -61.57 11.28
N ARG A 2 14.85 -61.25 10.07
CA ARG A 2 14.81 -59.91 9.44
C ARG A 2 13.51 -59.77 8.65
N CYS A 3 12.89 -58.59 8.70
CA CYS A 3 12.09 -57.97 7.61
C CYS A 3 12.34 -56.46 7.71
N LYS A 4 13.31 -55.92 6.94
CA LYS A 4 13.18 -55.14 5.68
C LYS A 4 12.56 -53.74 5.84
N GLN A 5 13.37 -52.72 5.52
CA GLN A 5 12.98 -51.32 5.31
C GLN A 5 11.93 -51.18 4.19
N PRO A 6 11.33 -49.98 4.09
CA PRO A 6 11.50 -49.24 2.84
C PRO A 6 12.25 -47.93 3.06
N GLU A 7 13.28 -47.75 2.25
CA GLU A 7 13.82 -46.46 1.86
C GLU A 7 12.74 -45.66 1.13
N TYR A 8 12.59 -44.38 1.46
CA TYR A 8 12.35 -43.38 0.44
C TYR A 8 13.13 -42.13 0.78
N SER A 9 14.04 -41.80 -0.14
CA SER A 9 15.03 -40.75 -0.04
C SER A 9 14.57 -39.52 -0.84
N ILE A 10 15.02 -38.36 -0.38
CA ILE A 10 15.15 -37.07 -1.08
C ILE A 10 13.87 -36.40 -1.59
N ALA A 11 13.48 -35.34 -0.88
CA ALA A 11 13.03 -34.13 -1.55
C ALA A 11 13.55 -32.91 -0.77
N THR A 12 14.75 -32.49 -1.16
CA THR A 12 15.25 -31.12 -1.00
C THR A 12 14.21 -30.15 -1.55
N TYR A 13 13.27 -29.68 -0.74
CA TYR A 13 12.52 -28.47 -1.05
C TYR A 13 13.20 -27.29 -0.36
N ALA A 14 14.30 -26.88 -1.00
CA ALA A 14 14.75 -25.51 -0.94
C ALA A 14 13.57 -24.57 -1.18
N MET A 15 13.44 -23.56 -0.33
CA MET A 15 12.99 -22.24 -0.72
C MET A 15 11.68 -22.18 -1.54
N SER A 16 10.53 -22.49 -0.95
CA SER A 16 9.26 -21.88 -1.40
C SER A 16 9.00 -20.57 -0.64
N SER A 17 10.02 -19.72 -0.57
CA SER A 17 9.99 -18.32 -0.13
C SER A 17 9.16 -17.40 -1.06
N PHE A 18 8.34 -17.98 -1.95
CA PHE A 18 7.72 -17.28 -3.08
C PHE A 18 6.18 -17.16 -3.01
N SER A 19 5.50 -17.75 -2.01
CA SER A 19 4.02 -17.78 -1.98
C SER A 19 3.36 -17.29 -0.68
N LEU A 20 4.09 -16.69 0.24
CA LEU A 20 3.54 -16.05 1.46
C LEU A 20 3.72 -14.52 1.48
N ILE A 21 3.82 -13.88 0.31
CA ILE A 21 3.34 -12.50 0.18
C ILE A 21 1.82 -12.61 0.11
N TYR A 22 1.18 -12.93 1.24
CA TYR A 22 -0.19 -12.51 1.47
C TYR A 22 -0.16 -11.00 1.23
N ALA A 23 -0.69 -10.58 0.09
CA ALA A 23 -0.64 -9.22 -0.39
C ALA A 23 -1.53 -8.36 0.50
N VAL A 24 -1.02 -8.03 1.69
CA VAL A 24 -1.65 -7.08 2.61
C VAL A 24 -1.92 -5.83 1.78
N PRO A 25 -3.19 -5.44 1.61
CA PRO A 25 -3.53 -4.32 0.77
C PRO A 25 -2.91 -3.06 1.38
N ALA A 26 -2.38 -2.20 0.53
CA ALA A 26 -1.98 -0.87 0.95
C ALA A 26 -3.20 -0.13 1.51
N LEU A 27 -3.12 0.32 2.75
CA LEU A 27 -4.18 1.10 3.37
C LEU A 27 -3.96 2.58 3.07
N ILE A 28 -4.97 3.22 2.48
CA ILE A 28 -4.90 4.63 2.10
C ILE A 28 -6.00 5.48 2.72
N THR A 29 -5.64 6.75 2.99
CA THR A 29 -6.56 7.82 3.36
C THR A 29 -6.23 9.11 2.63
N THR A 30 -7.14 10.09 2.63
CA THR A 30 -6.88 11.40 1.99
C THR A 30 -5.78 12.18 2.70
N GLY A 31 -4.92 12.86 1.92
CA GLY A 31 -3.86 13.72 2.44
C GLY A 31 -4.35 14.82 3.39
N GLY A 32 -5.59 15.30 3.21
CA GLY A 32 -6.21 16.29 4.11
C GLY A 32 -6.42 15.80 5.54
N PHE A 33 -6.65 14.49 5.73
CA PHE A 33 -6.80 13.88 7.05
C PHE A 33 -5.45 13.81 7.79
N GLY A 34 -4.33 13.64 7.07
CA GLY A 34 -3.00 13.64 7.67
C GLY A 34 -2.48 15.01 8.08
N LYS A 35 -2.91 16.10 7.43
CA LYS A 35 -2.49 17.46 7.83
C LYS A 35 -2.95 17.83 9.25
N ALA A 36 -4.13 17.38 9.67
CA ALA A 36 -4.59 17.53 11.06
C ALA A 36 -3.73 16.72 12.05
N ARG A 37 -3.18 15.58 11.62
CA ARG A 37 -2.26 14.75 12.43
C ARG A 37 -0.82 15.30 12.44
N ARG A 38 -0.34 15.91 11.35
CA ARG A 38 0.92 16.67 11.31
C ARG A 38 0.98 17.71 12.42
N LYS A 39 -0.11 18.43 12.70
CA LYS A 39 -0.16 19.42 13.79
C LYS A 39 0.05 18.80 15.19
N ARG A 40 -0.26 17.50 15.37
CA ARG A 40 -0.01 16.77 16.63
C ARG A 40 1.37 16.09 16.65
N ALA A 41 1.89 15.67 15.49
CA ALA A 41 3.19 15.01 15.36
C ALA A 41 4.36 15.99 15.23
N ALA A 42 4.13 17.25 14.86
CA ALA A 42 5.15 18.32 14.81
C ALA A 42 5.70 18.73 16.20
N ALA A 43 5.26 18.05 17.26
CA ALA A 43 5.92 18.10 18.57
C ALA A 43 7.14 17.15 18.65
N ASP A 44 7.34 16.27 17.65
CA ASP A 44 8.45 15.33 17.57
C ASP A 44 9.28 15.67 16.32
N GLY A 45 10.36 16.44 16.54
CA GLY A 45 11.12 17.19 15.54
C GLY A 45 11.96 16.37 14.55
N ASP A 46 11.36 15.42 13.84
CA ASP A 46 11.98 14.71 12.72
C ASP A 46 11.30 15.14 11.40
N ASP A 47 11.75 16.26 10.84
CA ASP A 47 11.41 16.75 9.51
C ASP A 47 12.11 15.90 8.42
N ARG A 48 12.08 14.58 8.54
CA ARG A 48 12.41 13.74 7.39
C ARG A 48 11.33 13.97 6.35
N THR A 49 11.73 14.64 5.26
CA THR A 49 10.97 14.74 4.02
C THR A 49 10.59 13.33 3.58
N GLY A 50 9.40 12.88 3.96
CA GLY A 50 8.85 11.62 3.50
C GLY A 50 8.80 11.60 1.98
N TYR A 51 9.08 10.46 1.37
CA TYR A 51 8.98 10.27 -0.08
C TYR A 51 7.51 10.03 -0.48
N CYS A 52 7.17 10.23 -1.75
CA CYS A 52 5.90 9.79 -2.30
C CYS A 52 6.09 8.71 -3.37
N VAL A 53 5.03 7.95 -3.57
CA VAL A 53 4.94 6.96 -4.64
C VAL A 53 3.74 7.30 -5.49
N GLU A 54 3.98 7.35 -6.81
CA GLU A 54 2.93 7.51 -7.79
C GLU A 54 2.43 6.14 -8.24
N PHE A 55 1.13 5.95 -8.21
CA PHE A 55 0.45 4.75 -8.67
C PHE A 55 -0.59 5.08 -9.72
N GLN A 56 -0.73 4.22 -10.73
CA GLN A 56 -1.86 4.28 -11.65
C GLN A 56 -2.95 3.33 -11.18
N LEU A 57 -4.16 3.84 -10.93
CA LEU A 57 -5.32 3.01 -10.59
C LEU A 57 -5.67 2.10 -11.76
N ALA A 58 -5.59 0.79 -11.52
CA ALA A 58 -5.84 -0.24 -12.54
C ALA A 58 -7.25 -0.83 -12.43
N ALA A 59 -7.79 -0.96 -11.22
CA ALA A 59 -9.18 -1.34 -11.01
C ALA A 59 -9.70 -0.74 -9.71
N VAL A 60 -11.00 -0.44 -9.67
CA VAL A 60 -11.68 0.14 -8.50
C VAL A 60 -12.98 -0.62 -8.27
N ALA A 61 -13.20 -1.10 -7.04
CA ALA A 61 -14.41 -1.82 -6.69
C ALA A 61 -15.64 -0.89 -6.70
N PRO A 62 -16.84 -1.40 -7.06
CA PRO A 62 -18.08 -0.61 -7.05
C PRO A 62 -18.40 0.04 -5.70
N GLY A 63 -17.91 -0.53 -4.59
CA GLY A 63 -18.08 0.05 -3.25
C GLY A 63 -17.43 1.42 -3.05
N CYS A 64 -16.48 1.81 -3.91
CA CYS A 64 -15.92 3.17 -3.91
C CYS A 64 -16.94 4.23 -4.34
N LEU A 65 -17.92 3.86 -5.19
CA LEU A 65 -18.97 4.75 -5.71
C LEU A 65 -20.13 4.93 -4.72
N ARG A 66 -20.20 4.11 -3.66
CA ARG A 66 -21.31 4.08 -2.70
C ARG A 66 -20.90 4.65 -1.33
N SER A 67 -20.29 5.83 -1.34
CA SER A 67 -19.80 6.46 -0.11
C SER A 67 -20.86 7.36 0.52
N HIS A 68 -21.39 6.95 1.67
CA HIS A 68 -22.42 7.71 2.41
C HIS A 68 -21.85 8.52 3.58
N ARG A 69 -20.61 8.26 4.01
CA ARG A 69 -20.01 8.93 5.17
C ARG A 69 -19.17 10.14 4.73
N PRO A 70 -19.22 11.28 5.42
CA PRO A 70 -18.44 12.48 5.05
C PRO A 70 -16.94 12.22 4.94
N HIS A 71 -16.36 11.44 5.87
CA HIS A 71 -14.93 11.13 5.91
C HIS A 71 -14.47 10.13 4.84
N THR A 72 -15.39 9.45 4.15
CA THR A 72 -15.07 8.53 3.03
C THR A 72 -15.49 9.11 1.68
N ARG A 73 -16.03 10.32 1.62
CA ARG A 73 -16.56 10.90 0.36
C ARG A 73 -15.49 11.05 -0.73
N TRP A 74 -14.22 11.12 -0.33
CA TRP A 74 -13.08 11.14 -1.23
C TRP A 74 -12.98 9.90 -2.13
N THR A 75 -13.52 8.74 -1.71
CA THR A 75 -13.47 7.52 -2.52
C THR A 75 -14.26 7.63 -3.83
N LEU A 76 -15.20 8.58 -3.91
CA LEU A 76 -15.99 8.85 -5.12
C LEU A 76 -15.16 9.41 -6.28
N TYR A 77 -13.97 9.95 -5.98
CA TYR A 77 -13.06 10.51 -6.97
C TYR A 77 -12.07 9.47 -7.52
N LEU A 78 -12.07 8.25 -6.99
CA LEU A 78 -11.22 7.16 -7.47
C LEU A 78 -11.79 6.63 -8.79
N ARG A 79 -10.97 6.69 -9.83
CA ARG A 79 -11.30 6.23 -11.17
C ARG A 79 -10.14 5.47 -11.76
N GLU A 80 -10.45 4.44 -12.52
CA GLU A 80 -9.45 3.72 -13.30
C GLU A 80 -8.68 4.68 -14.22
N GLY A 81 -7.40 4.37 -14.46
CA GLY A 81 -6.49 5.15 -15.29
C GLY A 81 -5.88 6.38 -14.60
N HIS A 82 -6.44 6.84 -13.48
CA HIS A 82 -5.95 8.03 -12.78
C HIS A 82 -4.66 7.74 -12.00
N THR A 83 -3.80 8.76 -11.92
CA THR A 83 -2.57 8.69 -11.11
C THR A 83 -2.84 9.19 -9.70
N ALA A 84 -2.67 8.31 -8.72
CA ALA A 84 -2.70 8.60 -7.30
C ALA A 84 -1.27 8.92 -6.81
N CYS A 85 -1.11 9.98 -6.03
CA CYS A 85 0.14 10.32 -5.37
C CYS A 85 0.00 10.00 -3.89
N VAL A 86 0.78 9.03 -3.39
CA VAL A 86 0.66 8.56 -2.01
C VAL A 86 1.92 8.92 -1.25
N GLU A 87 1.79 9.75 -0.23
CA GLU A 87 2.90 10.16 0.62
C GLU A 87 3.18 9.10 1.68
N CYS A 88 4.45 8.75 1.83
CA CYS A 88 4.93 7.90 2.91
C CYS A 88 5.22 8.74 4.15
N GLN A 89 4.46 8.50 5.21
CA GLN A 89 4.59 9.19 6.49
C GLN A 89 4.44 8.17 7.64
N ARG A 90 4.84 8.54 8.86
CA ARG A 90 4.48 7.76 10.06
C ARG A 90 2.94 7.75 10.20
N PRO A 91 2.29 6.64 10.56
CA PRO A 91 2.86 5.41 11.14
C PRO A 91 3.26 4.32 10.12
N ALA A 92 3.01 4.49 8.82
CA ALA A 92 3.24 3.45 7.83
C ALA A 92 4.73 3.20 7.53
N TRP A 93 5.62 4.10 7.94
CA TRP A 93 7.07 3.97 7.77
C TRP A 93 7.66 2.83 8.61
N ASP A 94 8.29 1.87 7.95
CA ASP A 94 9.07 0.80 8.57
C ASP A 94 10.55 1.23 8.65
N SER A 95 11.04 1.52 9.85
CA SER A 95 12.43 1.92 10.09
C SER A 95 13.45 0.82 9.79
N ALA A 96 13.06 -0.46 9.87
CA ALA A 96 13.96 -1.57 9.60
C ALA A 96 14.15 -1.79 8.10
N ARG A 97 13.10 -1.56 7.30
CA ARG A 97 13.12 -1.75 5.84
C ARG A 97 13.33 -0.45 5.05
N LEU A 98 13.26 0.70 5.72
CA LEU A 98 13.40 2.04 5.12
C LEU A 98 12.36 2.32 4.02
N HIS A 99 11.16 1.76 4.14
CA HIS A 99 10.06 2.01 3.23
C HIS A 99 8.70 1.96 3.96
N CYS A 100 7.66 2.54 3.37
CA CYS A 100 6.31 2.42 3.90
C CYS A 100 5.70 1.04 3.62
N HIS A 101 4.91 0.54 4.55
CA HIS A 101 4.06 -0.62 4.29
C HIS A 101 3.08 -0.31 3.14
N GLY A 102 2.98 -1.24 2.18
CA GLY A 102 2.10 -1.09 1.02
C GLY A 102 2.63 -0.19 -0.10
N ASP A 103 3.86 0.32 0.00
CA ASP A 103 4.46 1.18 -1.03
C ASP A 103 4.89 0.45 -2.32
N GLY A 104 4.85 -0.88 -2.29
CA GLY A 104 5.24 -1.73 -3.41
C GLY A 104 6.75 -1.87 -3.59
N SER A 105 7.56 -1.55 -2.58
CA SER A 105 9.00 -1.80 -2.61
C SER A 105 9.28 -3.29 -2.85
N GLY A 106 10.12 -3.59 -3.85
CA GLY A 106 10.42 -4.95 -4.29
C GLY A 106 9.41 -5.58 -5.26
N SER A 107 8.35 -4.87 -5.66
CA SER A 107 7.42 -5.36 -6.69
C SER A 107 8.06 -5.35 -8.08
N ARG A 108 7.70 -6.31 -8.93
CA ARG A 108 8.07 -6.30 -10.35
C ARG A 108 7.45 -5.10 -11.07
N LYS A 109 8.07 -4.67 -12.16
CA LYS A 109 7.50 -3.63 -13.04
C LYS A 109 6.10 -4.07 -13.49
N ASP A 110 5.14 -3.14 -13.46
CA ASP A 110 3.75 -3.35 -13.85
C ASP A 110 2.97 -4.37 -13.00
N GLN A 111 3.54 -4.84 -11.88
CA GLN A 111 2.84 -5.70 -10.93
C GLN A 111 1.62 -4.99 -10.35
N LEU A 112 0.47 -5.66 -10.38
CA LEU A 112 -0.74 -5.19 -9.73
C LEU A 112 -0.62 -5.38 -8.22
N LEU A 113 -0.73 -4.27 -7.49
CA LEU A 113 -0.74 -4.24 -6.03
C LEU A 113 -2.15 -3.89 -5.56
N HIS A 114 -2.58 -4.51 -4.47
CA HIS A 114 -3.88 -4.28 -3.88
C HIS A 114 -3.85 -3.07 -2.94
N TRP A 115 -4.93 -2.32 -2.92
CA TRP A 115 -5.13 -1.21 -1.99
C TRP A 115 -6.56 -1.21 -1.46
N GLN A 116 -6.75 -0.61 -0.27
CA GLN A 116 -8.05 -0.47 0.38
C GLN A 116 -8.18 0.89 1.05
N ALA A 117 -9.36 1.49 0.94
CA ALA A 117 -9.69 2.74 1.60
C ALA A 117 -9.93 2.55 3.11
N VAL A 118 -9.26 3.36 3.92
CA VAL A 118 -9.53 3.43 5.35
C VAL A 118 -10.94 3.99 5.59
N GLY A 119 -11.71 3.32 6.46
CA GLY A 119 -13.09 3.73 6.80
C GLY A 119 -14.16 3.26 5.81
N ASN A 120 -13.79 2.72 4.64
CA ASN A 120 -14.71 2.08 3.71
C ASN A 120 -14.09 0.77 3.16
N PRO A 121 -14.20 -0.37 3.87
CA PRO A 121 -13.62 -1.65 3.43
C PRO A 121 -14.18 -2.17 2.12
N GLN A 122 -15.38 -1.74 1.72
CA GLN A 122 -15.98 -2.09 0.43
C GLN A 122 -15.34 -1.31 -0.74
N CYS A 123 -14.57 -0.26 -0.44
CA CYS A 123 -13.77 0.46 -1.43
C CYS A 123 -12.33 -0.03 -1.40
N GLN A 124 -12.01 -0.84 -2.41
CA GLN A 124 -10.70 -1.43 -2.63
C GLN A 124 -10.43 -1.54 -4.13
N GLY A 125 -9.22 -1.89 -4.50
CA GLY A 125 -8.88 -2.06 -5.90
C GLY A 125 -7.45 -2.50 -6.11
N THR A 126 -6.99 -2.34 -7.35
CA THR A 126 -5.60 -2.57 -7.73
C THR A 126 -5.00 -1.35 -8.38
N TRP A 127 -3.68 -1.22 -8.27
CA TRP A 127 -2.92 -0.18 -8.93
C TRP A 127 -1.56 -0.72 -9.40
N ARG A 128 -0.88 0.05 -10.26
CA ARG A 128 0.51 -0.23 -10.68
C ARG A 128 1.41 0.86 -10.14
N ARG A 129 2.56 0.47 -9.59
CA ARG A 129 3.59 1.42 -9.14
C ARG A 129 4.26 2.06 -10.37
N ILE A 130 4.18 3.38 -10.48
CA ILE A 130 4.80 4.15 -11.58
C ILE A 130 6.23 4.50 -11.18
N ARG A 131 6.41 5.23 -10.09
CA ARG A 131 7.72 5.68 -9.59
C ARG A 131 7.64 6.15 -8.15
N GLN A 132 8.80 6.23 -7.51
CA GLN A 132 9.00 6.88 -6.23
C GLN A 132 9.72 8.21 -6.43
N ARG A 133 9.41 9.20 -5.60
CA ARG A 133 10.02 10.53 -5.59
C ARG A 133 10.36 10.94 -4.16
N ASP A 134 11.56 11.44 -3.95
CA ASP A 134 12.00 11.89 -2.63
C ASP A 134 11.38 13.24 -2.21
N THR A 135 10.89 14.02 -3.18
CA THR A 135 10.16 15.27 -2.95
C THR A 135 8.72 15.14 -3.42
N CYS A 136 7.77 15.40 -2.49
CA CYS A 136 6.34 15.27 -2.73
C CYS A 136 5.75 16.55 -3.34
N SER A 137 5.37 16.50 -4.62
CA SER A 137 4.55 17.52 -5.30
C SER A 137 3.17 16.97 -5.66
N CYS A 138 2.46 16.40 -4.68
CA CYS A 138 1.19 15.73 -4.92
C CYS A 138 0.04 16.75 -5.17
N PRO A 139 -0.83 16.51 -6.18
CA PRO A 139 -2.00 17.36 -6.41
C PRO A 139 -3.05 17.15 -5.33
N SER A 140 -3.76 18.22 -4.92
CA SER A 140 -4.65 18.19 -3.75
C SER A 140 -5.84 17.22 -3.87
N VAL A 141 -6.29 16.90 -5.08
CA VAL A 141 -7.50 16.07 -5.34
C VAL A 141 -7.17 14.57 -5.42
N HIS A 142 -5.90 14.21 -5.62
CA HIS A 142 -5.43 12.81 -5.74
C HIS A 142 -4.20 12.51 -4.84
N SER A 143 -4.02 13.32 -3.80
CA SER A 143 -3.02 13.09 -2.75
C SER A 143 -3.58 12.21 -1.64
N PHE A 144 -2.91 11.11 -1.36
CA PHE A 144 -3.24 10.15 -0.31
C PHE A 144 -2.06 9.90 0.63
N LEU A 145 -2.33 9.19 1.72
CA LEU A 145 -1.35 8.80 2.72
C LEU A 145 -1.47 7.31 3.00
N PHE A 146 -0.32 6.65 3.18
CA PHE A 146 -0.27 5.33 3.79
C PHE A 146 -0.56 5.41 5.30
N ILE A 147 -1.29 4.44 5.84
CA ILE A 147 -1.61 4.30 7.27
C ILE A 147 -1.19 2.91 7.75
#